data_AF-Q07GB4-F1
#
_entry.id   AF-Q07GB4-F1
#
_cell.length_a   1.000
_cell.length_b   1.000
_cell.length_c   1.000
_cell.angle_alpha   90.00
_cell.angle_beta   90.00
_cell.angle_gamma   90.00
#
_symmetry.space_group_name_H-M   'P 1'
#
loop_
_entity.id
_entity.type
_entity.pdbx_description
1 polymer ?
#
loop_
_entity_poly.entity_id
_entity_poly.type
_entity_poly.pdbx_seq_one_letter_code
_entity_poly.pdbx_strand_id
1 'polypeptide(L)'
;MRLPSPCQTGPRKRPAGSRGIRAGTITLSAPNGWNSPRTRLAKGTRPRTQARPLWPTARNNSRLGKMAFEIKTITDTWQSVSANRSFVHPSDERALTQSTAKFSQGRVPEPWFGNPRLARIFVLTLNPGHGKADDNHSTATQDFFWSMMDCKADYSDYLSGVSQDGLNWGRRHYGSFLERSMSAICNLRLVAYPSPDKAATGNISAAPADVLPTARLMRDFVHNSLAPAARNGDCLLLVMRSPQAWGFGNPDADSWDNGLFVSRSLRTASITPSSRVGPAIQEWLAKV
;
A
#
# COMPACT_ATOMS: atom_id res chain seq x y z
N MET A 1 16.28 -54.45 -6.31
CA MET A 1 15.30 -53.90 -5.34
C MET A 1 15.80 -54.19 -3.94
N ARG A 2 16.14 -53.17 -3.17
CA ARG A 2 16.47 -53.28 -1.73
C ARG A 2 15.50 -52.35 -0.99
N LEU A 3 14.75 -52.90 -0.04
CA LEU A 3 13.84 -52.15 0.82
C LEU A 3 14.63 -51.49 1.97
N PRO A 4 14.30 -50.26 2.38
CA PRO A 4 14.91 -49.65 3.56
C PRO A 4 14.23 -50.12 4.86
N SER A 5 15.04 -50.35 5.88
CA SER A 5 14.62 -50.73 7.23
C SER A 5 13.98 -49.55 8.00
N PRO A 6 13.04 -49.82 8.93
CA PRO A 6 12.37 -48.77 9.70
C PRO A 6 13.24 -48.29 10.88
N CYS A 7 13.30 -46.97 11.06
CA CYS A 7 13.88 -46.34 12.24
C CYS A 7 12.91 -46.47 13.44
N GLN A 8 13.38 -47.08 14.53
CA GLN A 8 12.69 -47.06 15.82
C GLN A 8 13.04 -45.78 16.59
N THR A 9 12.03 -45.01 17.00
CA THR A 9 12.18 -43.87 17.91
C THR A 9 11.82 -44.29 19.34
N GLY A 10 12.84 -44.47 20.18
CA GLY A 10 12.68 -44.57 21.64
C GLY A 10 12.63 -43.19 22.32
N PRO A 11 12.07 -43.08 23.55
CA PRO A 11 11.91 -41.81 24.24
C PRO A 11 13.24 -41.28 24.80
N ARG A 12 13.60 -40.04 24.46
CA ARG A 12 14.76 -39.34 25.04
C ARG A 12 14.46 -38.86 26.46
N LYS A 13 15.20 -39.36 27.44
CA LYS A 13 15.27 -38.79 28.80
C LYS A 13 15.93 -37.40 28.75
N ARG A 14 15.32 -36.41 29.40
CA ARG A 14 15.92 -35.07 29.62
C ARG A 14 17.02 -35.15 30.70
N PRO A 15 18.15 -34.45 30.54
CA PRO A 15 19.11 -34.31 31.62
C PRO A 15 18.57 -33.37 32.71
N ALA A 16 18.76 -33.77 33.96
CA ALA A 16 18.47 -32.97 35.14
C ALA A 16 19.53 -31.88 35.29
N GLY A 17 19.12 -30.61 35.28
CA GLY A 17 20.03 -29.49 35.52
C GLY A 17 19.69 -28.20 34.79
N SER A 18 18.45 -27.70 34.89
CA SER A 18 18.13 -26.34 34.45
C SER A 18 17.79 -25.50 35.67
N ARG A 19 18.72 -24.64 36.09
CA ARG A 19 18.49 -23.58 37.09
C ARG A 19 17.43 -22.62 36.52
N GLY A 20 16.33 -22.45 37.24
CA GLY A 20 15.26 -21.52 36.88
C GLY A 20 15.76 -20.07 36.91
N ILE A 21 15.60 -19.37 35.78
CA ILE A 21 15.76 -17.92 35.72
C ILE A 21 14.48 -17.31 36.27
N ARG A 22 14.55 -16.72 37.46
CA ARG A 22 13.48 -15.87 38.01
C ARG A 22 13.34 -14.63 37.13
N ALA A 23 12.10 -14.27 36.81
CA ALA A 23 11.76 -12.98 36.22
C ALA A 23 12.11 -11.85 37.19
N GLY A 24 13.25 -11.21 36.97
CA GLY A 24 13.64 -9.97 37.63
C GLY A 24 13.30 -8.79 36.73
N THR A 25 12.56 -7.81 37.24
CA THR A 25 12.37 -6.51 36.61
C THR A 25 13.71 -5.80 36.56
N ILE A 26 14.28 -5.63 35.36
CA ILE A 26 15.47 -4.81 35.16
C ILE A 26 15.01 -3.36 35.06
N THR A 27 15.26 -2.57 36.10
CA THR A 27 15.17 -1.10 36.02
C THR A 27 16.52 -0.61 35.49
N LEU A 28 16.59 -0.28 34.19
CA LEU A 28 17.75 0.38 33.62
C LEU A 28 17.69 1.88 33.96
N SER A 29 18.55 2.32 34.86
CA SER A 29 18.88 3.73 35.05
C SER A 29 19.58 4.25 33.80
N ALA A 30 19.02 5.26 33.15
CA ALA A 30 19.63 5.92 32.00
C ALA A 30 20.84 6.77 32.45
N PRO A 31 21.92 6.86 31.65
CA PRO A 31 23.05 7.74 31.95
C PRO A 31 22.63 9.22 31.88
N ASN A 32 23.11 10.00 32.84
CA ASN A 32 22.98 11.46 32.89
C ASN A 32 23.55 12.11 31.62
N GLY A 33 22.81 13.01 30.98
CA GLY A 33 23.41 13.94 30.00
C GLY A 33 22.57 14.38 28.80
N TRP A 34 21.31 13.97 28.64
CA TRP A 34 20.47 14.46 27.55
C TRP A 34 19.42 15.44 28.08
N ASN A 35 19.65 16.73 27.86
CA ASN A 35 18.64 17.76 28.03
C ASN A 35 17.47 17.48 27.08
N SER A 36 16.37 16.95 27.64
CA SER A 36 15.08 16.95 26.96
C SER A 36 14.66 18.40 26.72
N PRO A 37 14.32 18.84 25.49
CA PRO A 37 13.59 20.07 25.31
C PRO A 37 12.16 19.82 25.80
N ARG A 38 11.93 20.01 27.11
CA ARG A 38 10.61 20.32 27.64
C ARG A 38 10.31 21.77 27.26
N THR A 39 9.92 21.99 26.00
CA THR A 39 9.12 23.15 25.67
C THR A 39 7.80 23.01 26.43
N ARG A 40 7.67 23.75 27.53
CA ARG A 40 6.35 24.02 28.12
C ARG A 40 5.54 24.69 27.02
N LEU A 41 4.65 23.94 26.39
CA LEU A 41 3.58 24.50 25.58
C LEU A 41 2.81 25.46 26.47
N ALA A 42 2.91 26.75 26.18
CA ALA A 42 2.09 27.77 26.79
C ALA A 42 0.62 27.37 26.60
N LYS A 43 -0.10 27.20 27.72
CA LYS A 43 -1.56 27.18 27.72
C LYS A 43 -2.01 28.51 27.12
N GLY A 44 -2.55 28.53 25.89
CA GLY A 44 -3.07 29.81 25.39
C GLY A 44 -3.54 29.90 23.95
N THR A 45 -3.13 29.03 23.03
CA THR A 45 -3.60 29.16 21.62
C THR A 45 -3.87 27.78 21.03
N ARG A 46 -5.15 27.38 21.00
CA ARG A 46 -5.58 26.30 20.11
C ARG A 46 -5.22 26.73 18.68
N PRO A 47 -4.57 25.88 17.87
CA PRO A 47 -4.46 26.12 16.44
C PRO A 47 -5.88 26.36 15.94
N ARG A 48 -6.10 27.50 15.26
CA ARG A 48 -7.35 27.78 14.58
C ARG A 48 -7.55 26.63 13.58
N THR A 49 -8.44 25.69 13.91
CA THR A 49 -8.87 24.67 12.96
C THR A 49 -9.43 25.43 11.77
N GLN A 50 -8.74 25.37 10.63
CA GLN A 50 -9.23 26.00 9.40
C GLN A 50 -10.66 25.53 9.18
N ALA A 51 -11.56 26.48 8.92
CA ALA A 51 -12.96 26.21 8.69
C ALA A 51 -13.10 25.12 7.62
N ARG A 52 -13.89 24.08 7.93
CA ARG A 52 -14.12 22.97 7.01
C ARG A 52 -14.73 23.51 5.71
N PRO A 53 -14.17 23.19 4.52
CA PRO A 53 -14.83 23.55 3.28
C PRO A 53 -16.19 22.84 3.20
N LEU A 54 -17.24 23.62 2.95
CA LEU A 54 -18.56 23.11 2.61
C LEU A 54 -18.48 22.56 1.18
N TRP A 55 -18.70 21.25 1.04
CA TRP A 55 -18.64 20.56 -0.25
C TRP A 55 -19.82 20.97 -1.14
N PRO A 56 -19.61 21.32 -2.42
CA PRO A 56 -20.71 21.52 -3.36
C PRO A 56 -21.37 20.18 -3.68
N THR A 57 -22.68 20.05 -3.44
CA THR A 57 -23.47 18.92 -3.91
C THR A 57 -24.01 19.18 -5.32
N ALA A 58 -23.85 18.16 -6.16
CA ALA A 58 -24.49 17.98 -7.47
C ALA A 58 -24.11 18.97 -8.60
N ARG A 59 -23.24 18.50 -9.50
CA ARG A 59 -23.35 18.56 -10.98
C ARG A 59 -21.96 18.31 -11.60
N ASN A 60 -21.73 17.13 -12.19
CA ASN A 60 -20.89 16.96 -13.40
C ASN A 60 -20.80 15.49 -13.88
N ASN A 61 -21.84 15.00 -14.57
CA ASN A 61 -21.84 13.67 -15.18
C ASN A 61 -20.78 13.51 -16.29
N SER A 62 -20.41 14.59 -16.99
CA SER A 62 -19.40 14.54 -18.07
C SER A 62 -17.98 14.27 -17.56
N ARG A 63 -17.68 14.61 -16.31
CA ARG A 63 -16.33 14.47 -15.72
C ARG A 63 -16.07 13.07 -15.17
N LEU A 64 -17.09 12.44 -14.60
CA LEU A 64 -17.05 11.01 -14.27
C LEU A 64 -16.77 10.17 -15.53
N GLY A 65 -17.28 10.59 -16.69
CA GLY A 65 -16.96 9.98 -17.98
C GLY A 65 -15.47 10.03 -18.34
N LYS A 66 -14.78 11.17 -18.11
CA LYS A 66 -13.33 11.28 -18.35
C LYS A 66 -12.53 10.38 -17.40
N MET A 67 -12.86 10.39 -16.10
CA MET A 67 -12.18 9.53 -15.12
C MET A 67 -12.38 8.05 -15.46
N ALA A 68 -13.59 7.64 -15.83
CA ALA A 68 -13.88 6.27 -16.25
C ALA A 68 -13.11 5.86 -17.51
N PHE A 69 -12.94 6.77 -18.48
CA PHE A 69 -12.15 6.52 -19.67
C PHE A 69 -10.67 6.29 -19.34
N GLU A 70 -10.06 7.12 -18.50
CA GLU A 70 -8.65 6.95 -18.15
C GLU A 70 -8.41 5.75 -17.21
N ILE A 71 -9.38 5.42 -16.34
CA ILE A 71 -9.36 4.15 -15.60
C ILE A 71 -9.34 2.97 -16.58
N LYS A 72 -10.17 3.03 -17.62
CA LYS A 72 -10.16 2.00 -18.66
C LYS A 72 -8.76 1.88 -19.27
N THR A 73 -8.12 2.98 -19.62
CA THR A 73 -6.75 2.99 -20.17
C THR A 73 -5.73 2.28 -19.27
N ILE A 74 -5.68 2.60 -17.97
CA ILE A 74 -4.73 1.92 -17.07
C ILE A 74 -5.08 0.45 -16.87
N THR A 75 -6.36 0.10 -16.80
CA THR A 75 -6.78 -1.30 -16.64
C THR A 75 -6.48 -2.14 -17.88
N ASP A 76 -6.77 -1.62 -19.08
CA ASP A 76 -6.51 -2.30 -20.35
C ASP A 76 -5.01 -2.56 -20.56
N THR A 77 -4.15 -1.63 -20.13
CA THR A 77 -2.69 -1.78 -20.18
C THR A 77 -2.25 -3.08 -19.47
N TRP A 78 -2.74 -3.28 -18.25
CA TRP A 78 -2.38 -4.44 -17.43
C TRP A 78 -3.20 -5.70 -17.75
N GLN A 79 -4.37 -5.59 -18.38
CA GLN A 79 -5.16 -6.76 -18.80
C GLN A 79 -4.37 -7.71 -19.71
N SER A 80 -3.54 -7.18 -20.61
CA SER A 80 -2.70 -8.02 -21.48
C SER A 80 -1.68 -8.85 -20.70
N VAL A 81 -1.12 -8.28 -19.61
CA VAL A 81 -0.17 -8.95 -18.72
C VAL A 81 -0.87 -10.06 -17.95
N SER A 82 -2.06 -9.78 -17.42
CA SER A 82 -2.91 -10.74 -16.73
C SER A 82 -3.35 -11.91 -17.62
N ALA A 83 -3.86 -11.61 -18.83
CA ALA A 83 -4.31 -12.61 -19.79
C ALA A 83 -3.18 -13.58 -20.20
N ASN A 84 -1.95 -13.05 -20.34
CA ASN A 84 -0.77 -13.84 -20.67
C ASN A 84 -0.05 -14.40 -19.44
N ARG A 85 -0.53 -14.12 -18.22
CA ARG A 85 0.14 -14.40 -16.94
C ARG A 85 1.63 -14.02 -16.94
N SER A 86 1.95 -12.88 -17.53
CA SER A 86 3.33 -12.40 -17.64
C SER A 86 3.78 -11.72 -16.35
N PHE A 87 4.99 -12.02 -15.87
CA PHE A 87 5.56 -11.37 -14.69
C PHE A 87 6.11 -9.96 -14.96
N VAL A 88 6.11 -9.52 -16.23
CA VAL A 88 6.63 -8.22 -16.67
C VAL A 88 5.71 -7.65 -17.75
N HIS A 89 5.42 -6.35 -17.67
CA HIS A 89 4.75 -5.66 -18.78
C HIS A 89 5.75 -5.46 -19.94
N PRO A 90 5.39 -5.77 -21.20
CA PRO A 90 6.33 -5.67 -22.34
C PRO A 90 7.01 -4.30 -22.50
N SER A 91 6.30 -3.21 -22.20
CA SER A 91 6.86 -1.85 -22.26
C SER A 91 7.99 -1.62 -21.25
N ASP A 92 7.99 -2.37 -20.15
CA ASP A 92 8.92 -2.18 -19.04
C ASP A 92 10.11 -3.12 -19.13
N GLU A 93 10.04 -4.16 -19.97
CA GLU A 93 11.04 -5.23 -20.05
C GLU A 93 12.46 -4.68 -20.26
N ARG A 94 12.65 -3.83 -21.29
CA ARG A 94 13.95 -3.21 -21.56
C ARG A 94 14.48 -2.43 -20.36
N ALA A 95 13.62 -1.64 -19.71
CA ALA A 95 14.00 -0.81 -18.58
C ALA A 95 14.36 -1.66 -17.35
N LEU A 96 13.64 -2.75 -17.11
CA LEU A 96 13.91 -3.70 -16.03
C LEU A 96 15.19 -4.50 -16.26
N THR A 97 15.46 -4.96 -17.49
CA THR A 97 16.69 -5.68 -17.82
C THR A 97 17.94 -4.81 -17.67
N GLN A 98 17.81 -3.50 -17.92
CA GLN A 98 18.90 -2.53 -17.75
C GLN A 98 19.03 -1.99 -16.32
N SER A 99 18.02 -2.23 -15.48
CA SER A 99 17.97 -1.72 -14.12
C SER A 99 18.88 -2.53 -13.18
N THR A 100 19.61 -1.82 -12.31
CA THR A 100 20.36 -2.45 -11.20
C THR A 100 19.45 -2.84 -10.03
N ALA A 101 18.19 -2.37 -10.02
CA ALA A 101 17.22 -2.75 -9.00
C ALA A 101 16.83 -4.22 -9.15
N LYS A 102 16.98 -4.97 -8.06
CA LYS A 102 16.61 -6.39 -8.00
C LYS A 102 15.11 -6.52 -7.73
N PHE A 103 14.32 -6.59 -8.80
CA PHE A 103 12.94 -7.05 -8.71
C PHE A 103 12.91 -8.58 -8.68
N SER A 104 12.01 -9.16 -7.91
CA SER A 104 11.85 -10.62 -7.85
C SER A 104 11.29 -11.13 -9.18
N GLN A 105 12.14 -11.77 -9.98
CA GLN A 105 11.71 -12.45 -11.20
C GLN A 105 10.77 -13.61 -10.82
N GLY A 106 9.57 -13.66 -11.38
CA GLY A 106 8.57 -14.69 -11.08
C GLY A 106 7.48 -14.30 -10.07
N ARG A 107 7.38 -13.01 -9.72
CA ARG A 107 6.22 -12.52 -8.97
C ARG A 107 5.24 -11.79 -9.87
N VAL A 108 3.96 -11.98 -9.55
CA VAL A 108 2.85 -11.28 -10.22
C VAL A 108 3.02 -9.77 -10.01
N PRO A 109 2.97 -8.95 -11.07
CA PRO A 109 2.90 -7.50 -10.91
C PRO A 109 1.63 -7.12 -10.16
N GLU A 110 1.74 -6.13 -9.29
CA GLU A 110 0.63 -5.65 -8.48
C GLU A 110 0.50 -4.14 -8.70
N PRO A 111 -0.10 -3.69 -9.82
CA PRO A 111 -0.25 -2.26 -10.12
C PRO A 111 -1.25 -1.57 -9.19
N TRP A 112 -2.17 -2.35 -8.61
CA TRP A 112 -3.10 -1.89 -7.60
C TRP A 112 -3.57 -3.01 -6.69
N PHE A 113 -4.20 -2.62 -5.58
CA PHE A 113 -4.91 -3.50 -4.67
C PHE A 113 -6.34 -2.98 -4.46
N GLY A 114 -7.35 -3.78 -4.81
CA GLY A 114 -8.75 -3.32 -4.93
C GLY A 114 -9.10 -2.90 -6.37
N ASN A 115 -10.39 -2.72 -6.67
CA ASN A 115 -10.86 -2.48 -8.05
C ASN A 115 -10.87 -0.99 -8.40
N PRO A 116 -9.98 -0.48 -9.28
CA PRO A 116 -9.94 0.94 -9.64
C PRO A 116 -11.21 1.43 -10.36
N ARG A 117 -12.01 0.53 -10.96
CA ARG A 117 -13.28 0.89 -11.63
C ARG A 117 -14.43 1.14 -10.66
N LEU A 118 -14.35 0.57 -9.45
CA LEU A 118 -15.40 0.67 -8.43
C LEU A 118 -15.00 1.57 -7.27
N ALA A 119 -13.71 1.79 -7.07
CA ALA A 119 -13.20 2.55 -5.96
C ALA A 119 -13.59 4.04 -6.05
N ARG A 120 -13.90 4.59 -4.87
CA ARG A 120 -14.13 6.03 -4.65
C ARG A 120 -13.04 6.66 -3.79
N ILE A 121 -12.23 5.82 -3.15
CA ILE A 121 -11.10 6.21 -2.31
C ILE A 121 -9.85 5.59 -2.93
N PHE A 122 -8.89 6.43 -3.30
CA PHE A 122 -7.62 6.03 -3.88
C PHE A 122 -6.49 6.32 -2.91
N VAL A 123 -5.64 5.33 -2.66
CA VAL A 123 -4.43 5.46 -1.84
C VAL A 123 -3.23 5.29 -2.73
N LEU A 124 -2.27 6.21 -2.66
CA LEU A 124 -1.06 6.13 -3.47
C LEU A 124 0.10 5.53 -2.66
N THR A 125 0.71 4.48 -3.19
CA THR A 125 1.92 3.84 -2.62
C THR A 125 2.99 3.64 -3.68
N LEU A 126 4.26 3.48 -3.26
CA LEU A 126 5.35 3.35 -4.24
C LEU A 126 5.35 2.00 -4.93
N ASN A 127 5.53 0.94 -4.15
CA ASN A 127 5.70 -0.40 -4.69
C ASN A 127 5.31 -1.44 -3.62
N PRO A 128 5.01 -2.68 -4.03
CA PRO A 128 4.81 -3.79 -3.12
C PRO A 128 6.08 -4.04 -2.32
N GLY A 129 6.01 -3.90 -0.99
CA GLY A 129 7.08 -4.29 -0.09
C GLY A 129 6.87 -5.73 0.36
N HIS A 130 7.77 -6.62 -0.02
CA HIS A 130 7.72 -8.02 0.38
C HIS A 130 8.97 -8.40 1.16
N GLY A 131 8.78 -9.17 2.23
CA GLY A 131 9.86 -9.82 2.94
C GLY A 131 10.28 -11.10 2.25
N LYS A 132 11.41 -11.68 2.69
CA LYS A 132 11.91 -12.98 2.20
C LYS A 132 10.89 -14.12 2.36
N ALA A 133 10.03 -14.04 3.37
CA ALA A 133 8.98 -15.03 3.60
C ALA A 133 7.87 -14.99 2.53
N ASP A 134 7.75 -13.87 1.81
CA ASP A 134 6.73 -13.71 0.79
C ASP A 134 7.16 -14.26 -0.59
N ASP A 135 8.40 -14.76 -0.74
CA ASP A 135 8.94 -15.23 -2.04
C ASP A 135 8.20 -16.45 -2.61
N ASN A 136 7.42 -17.16 -1.78
CA ASN A 136 6.67 -18.35 -2.16
C ASN A 136 5.16 -18.10 -2.12
N HIS A 137 4.65 -17.24 -3.01
CA HIS A 137 3.20 -17.18 -3.21
C HIS A 137 2.68 -18.52 -3.73
N SER A 138 1.64 -19.06 -3.09
CA SER A 138 0.92 -20.22 -3.61
C SER A 138 0.24 -19.86 -4.94
N THR A 139 -0.09 -20.86 -5.76
CA THR A 139 -0.85 -20.67 -7.00
C THR A 139 -2.13 -19.88 -6.76
N ALA A 140 -2.85 -20.16 -5.67
CA ALA A 140 -4.07 -19.43 -5.31
C ALA A 140 -3.82 -17.93 -5.06
N THR A 141 -2.71 -17.58 -4.40
CA THR A 141 -2.34 -16.18 -4.20
C THR A 141 -1.97 -15.50 -5.52
N GLN A 142 -1.27 -16.19 -6.42
CA GLN A 142 -0.98 -15.66 -7.75
C GLN A 142 -2.25 -15.45 -8.58
N ASP A 143 -3.16 -16.43 -8.59
CA ASP A 143 -4.46 -16.34 -9.28
C ASP A 143 -5.30 -15.17 -8.77
N PHE A 144 -5.26 -14.89 -7.46
CA PHE A 144 -5.87 -13.70 -6.90
C PHE A 144 -5.27 -12.41 -7.48
N PHE A 145 -3.94 -12.28 -7.53
CA PHE A 145 -3.30 -11.09 -8.07
C PHE A 145 -3.60 -10.89 -9.56
N TRP A 146 -3.66 -11.97 -10.34
CA TRP A 146 -4.13 -11.91 -11.73
C TRP A 146 -5.60 -11.43 -11.82
N SER A 147 -6.49 -11.97 -10.98
CA SER A 147 -7.89 -11.55 -10.91
C SER A 147 -8.07 -10.07 -10.51
N MET A 148 -7.22 -9.56 -9.60
CA MET A 148 -7.20 -8.13 -9.26
C MET A 148 -6.75 -7.27 -10.44
N MET A 149 -5.73 -7.70 -11.18
CA MET A 149 -5.26 -7.02 -12.38
C MET A 149 -6.33 -6.99 -13.48
N ASP A 150 -7.16 -8.03 -13.56
CA ASP A 150 -8.35 -8.07 -14.42
C ASP A 150 -9.53 -7.23 -13.90
N CYS A 151 -9.42 -6.64 -12.70
CA CYS A 151 -10.52 -5.98 -11.99
C CYS A 151 -11.74 -6.88 -11.78
N LYS A 152 -11.53 -8.21 -11.66
CA LYS A 152 -12.57 -9.22 -11.44
C LYS A 152 -12.71 -9.64 -9.98
N ALA A 153 -11.66 -9.47 -9.19
CA ALA A 153 -11.64 -9.95 -7.81
C ALA A 153 -12.69 -9.23 -6.94
N ASP A 154 -13.58 -10.01 -6.33
CA ASP A 154 -14.27 -9.59 -5.11
C ASP A 154 -13.30 -9.75 -3.94
N TYR A 155 -13.21 -8.69 -3.13
CA TYR A 155 -12.32 -8.63 -2.00
C TYR A 155 -12.73 -9.62 -0.90
N SER A 156 -14.01 -9.99 -0.84
CA SER A 156 -14.54 -10.98 0.10
C SER A 156 -13.88 -12.36 -0.11
N ASP A 157 -13.79 -12.82 -1.36
CA ASP A 157 -13.16 -14.09 -1.73
C ASP A 157 -11.69 -14.12 -1.32
N TYR A 158 -10.98 -13.03 -1.53
CA TYR A 158 -9.58 -12.91 -1.11
C TYR A 158 -9.40 -13.00 0.40
N LEU A 159 -10.21 -12.27 1.16
CA LEU A 159 -10.13 -12.29 2.62
C LEU A 159 -10.41 -13.69 3.19
N SER A 160 -11.19 -14.50 2.48
CA SER A 160 -11.43 -15.90 2.87
C SER A 160 -10.24 -16.83 2.60
N GLY A 161 -9.43 -16.54 1.56
CA GLY A 161 -8.32 -17.38 1.13
C GLY A 161 -6.92 -16.90 1.55
N VAL A 162 -6.78 -15.68 2.07
CA VAL A 162 -5.50 -15.13 2.49
C VAL A 162 -5.02 -15.74 3.81
N SER A 163 -3.71 -15.91 3.97
CA SER A 163 -3.11 -16.43 5.21
C SER A 163 -3.43 -15.53 6.41
N GLN A 164 -3.37 -16.11 7.62
CA GLN A 164 -3.56 -15.36 8.86
C GLN A 164 -2.57 -14.19 9.00
N ASP A 165 -1.33 -14.36 8.50
CA ASP A 165 -0.33 -13.29 8.48
C ASP A 165 -0.72 -12.16 7.53
N GLY A 166 -1.27 -12.50 6.35
CA GLY A 166 -1.84 -11.51 5.43
C GLY A 166 -3.01 -10.74 6.03
N LEU A 167 -3.92 -11.43 6.75
CA LEU A 167 -5.00 -10.78 7.51
C LEU A 167 -4.45 -9.85 8.59
N ASN A 168 -3.47 -10.32 9.36
CA ASN A 168 -2.84 -9.53 10.42
C ASN A 168 -2.14 -8.28 9.86
N TRP A 169 -1.45 -8.42 8.72
CA TRP A 169 -0.85 -7.31 8.00
C TRP A 169 -1.92 -6.33 7.52
N GLY A 170 -3.00 -6.82 6.91
CA GLY A 170 -4.12 -6.01 6.43
C GLY A 170 -4.76 -5.22 7.56
N ARG A 171 -5.08 -5.87 8.68
CA ARG A 171 -5.67 -5.22 9.87
C ARG A 171 -4.75 -4.15 10.46
N ARG A 172 -3.43 -4.37 10.43
CA ARG A 172 -2.46 -3.35 10.90
C ARG A 172 -2.45 -2.09 10.02
N HIS A 173 -2.69 -2.23 8.71
CA HIS A 173 -2.60 -1.11 7.77
C HIS A 173 -3.95 -0.44 7.49
N TYR A 174 -5.05 -1.19 7.49
CA TYR A 174 -6.38 -0.70 7.14
C TYR A 174 -7.35 -0.72 8.34
N GLY A 175 -7.01 -1.37 9.45
CA GLY A 175 -7.90 -1.51 10.59
C GLY A 175 -9.20 -2.22 10.19
N SER A 176 -10.33 -1.71 10.69
CA SER A 176 -11.66 -2.22 10.33
C SER A 176 -12.12 -1.85 8.91
N PHE A 177 -11.41 -0.99 8.18
CA PHE A 177 -11.73 -0.74 6.77
C PHE A 177 -11.43 -1.96 5.88
N LEU A 178 -10.50 -2.83 6.30
CA LEU A 178 -10.15 -4.04 5.56
C LEU A 178 -11.39 -4.89 5.26
N GLU A 179 -12.29 -5.03 6.24
CA GLU A 179 -13.42 -5.96 6.18
C GLU A 179 -14.68 -5.29 5.62
N ARG A 180 -14.78 -3.95 5.67
CA ARG A 180 -16.03 -3.22 5.42
C ARG A 180 -16.02 -2.35 4.18
N SER A 181 -14.84 -2.03 3.66
CA SER A 181 -14.68 -0.85 2.80
C SER A 181 -13.71 -1.05 1.66
N MET A 182 -13.14 -2.25 1.52
CA MET A 182 -12.13 -2.54 0.51
C MET A 182 -12.69 -2.59 -0.91
N SER A 183 -14.00 -2.77 -1.10
CA SER A 183 -14.63 -2.56 -2.41
C SER A 183 -14.63 -1.10 -2.85
N ALA A 184 -14.60 -0.16 -1.91
CA ALA A 184 -14.57 1.28 -2.17
C ALA A 184 -13.15 1.89 -2.16
N ILE A 185 -12.15 1.14 -1.70
CA ILE A 185 -10.75 1.58 -1.56
C ILE A 185 -9.89 0.86 -2.60
N CYS A 186 -9.17 1.62 -3.42
CA CYS A 186 -8.13 1.10 -4.31
C CYS A 186 -6.78 1.70 -3.93
N ASN A 187 -5.80 0.85 -3.68
CA ASN A 187 -4.42 1.27 -3.45
C ASN A 187 -3.63 1.16 -4.76
N LEU A 188 -3.33 2.29 -5.38
CA LEU A 188 -2.53 2.38 -6.60
C LEU A 188 -1.05 2.37 -6.26
N ARG A 189 -0.27 1.64 -7.05
CA ARG A 189 1.18 1.50 -6.88
C ARG A 189 1.89 2.12 -8.06
N LEU A 190 2.83 3.01 -7.78
CA LEU A 190 3.61 3.69 -8.82
C LEU A 190 4.46 2.69 -9.62
N VAL A 191 5.07 1.73 -8.93
CA VAL A 191 5.84 0.62 -9.50
C VAL A 191 5.12 -0.68 -9.14
N ALA A 192 4.58 -1.36 -10.14
CA ALA A 192 3.81 -2.59 -9.95
C ALA A 192 4.67 -3.78 -9.45
N TYR A 193 5.98 -3.74 -9.66
CA TYR A 193 6.87 -4.87 -9.41
C TYR A 193 7.29 -4.97 -7.93
N PRO A 194 7.07 -6.14 -7.28
CA PRO A 194 7.53 -6.39 -5.93
C PRO A 194 9.05 -6.26 -5.76
N SER A 195 9.48 -5.75 -4.60
CA SER A 195 10.90 -5.71 -4.24
C SER A 195 11.16 -6.24 -2.82
N PRO A 196 12.27 -6.97 -2.59
CA PRO A 196 12.68 -7.37 -1.25
C PRO A 196 13.01 -6.14 -0.37
N ASP A 197 12.39 -6.06 0.80
CA ASP A 197 12.84 -5.26 1.96
C ASP A 197 13.10 -3.75 1.74
N LYS A 198 12.32 -3.07 0.90
CA LYS A 198 12.49 -1.63 0.60
C LYS A 198 13.93 -1.23 0.15
N ALA A 199 14.82 -2.19 -0.05
CA ALA A 199 16.21 -1.96 -0.46
C ALA A 199 16.24 -1.46 -1.90
N ALA A 200 15.29 -1.92 -2.72
CA ALA A 200 15.05 -1.31 -4.02
C ALA A 200 14.54 0.13 -3.86
N THR A 201 13.79 0.52 -2.82
CA THR A 201 13.25 1.90 -2.72
C THR A 201 14.29 2.96 -2.42
N GLY A 202 15.35 2.63 -1.66
CA GLY A 202 16.53 3.50 -1.52
C GLY A 202 17.29 3.71 -2.83
N ASN A 203 17.14 2.80 -3.78
CA ASN A 203 17.67 2.89 -5.15
C ASN A 203 16.60 3.26 -6.20
N ILE A 204 15.31 3.27 -5.85
CA ILE A 204 14.24 3.67 -6.77
C ILE A 204 14.27 5.19 -6.95
N SER A 205 14.79 5.93 -5.97
CA SER A 205 15.14 7.34 -6.11
C SER A 205 16.28 7.62 -7.11
N ALA A 206 16.86 6.60 -7.76
CA ALA A 206 17.91 6.78 -8.77
C ALA A 206 17.51 6.41 -10.21
N ALA A 207 16.48 5.59 -10.48
CA ALA A 207 16.18 5.21 -11.88
C ALA A 207 14.82 4.56 -12.21
N PRO A 208 14.19 3.64 -11.46
CA PRO A 208 13.14 2.76 -12.02
C PRO A 208 11.81 3.47 -12.31
N ALA A 209 11.27 4.30 -11.41
CA ALA A 209 9.94 4.88 -11.65
C ALA A 209 9.93 5.86 -12.83
N ASP A 210 11.02 6.61 -13.02
CA ASP A 210 11.10 7.57 -14.12
C ASP A 210 11.48 6.91 -15.45
N VAL A 211 11.97 5.67 -15.46
CA VAL A 211 12.27 4.93 -16.71
C VAL A 211 11.20 3.92 -17.11
N LEU A 212 10.38 3.43 -16.18
CA LEU A 212 9.33 2.44 -16.47
C LEU A 212 8.13 3.13 -17.14
N PRO A 213 7.78 2.79 -18.40
CA PRO A 213 6.62 3.37 -19.06
C PRO A 213 5.30 3.18 -18.28
N THR A 214 5.08 2.03 -17.63
CA THR A 214 3.86 1.84 -16.84
C THR A 214 3.78 2.73 -15.59
N ALA A 215 4.92 3.06 -14.96
CA ALA A 215 4.97 3.97 -13.83
C ALA A 215 4.66 5.41 -14.25
N ARG A 216 5.16 5.83 -15.43
CA ARG A 216 4.80 7.12 -16.03
C ARG A 216 3.30 7.19 -16.33
N LEU A 217 2.75 6.15 -16.97
CA LEU A 217 1.32 6.04 -17.25
C LEU A 217 0.47 6.18 -15.98
N MET A 218 0.87 5.50 -14.89
CA MET A 218 0.18 5.58 -13.60
C MET A 218 0.26 7.00 -13.00
N ARG A 219 1.42 7.65 -13.07
CA ARG A 219 1.60 9.03 -12.61
C ARG A 219 0.74 10.01 -13.43
N ASP A 220 0.73 9.87 -14.75
CA ASP A 220 -0.08 10.69 -15.66
C ASP A 220 -1.57 10.52 -15.36
N PHE A 221 -2.04 9.29 -15.17
CA PHE A 221 -3.41 9.02 -14.72
C PHE A 221 -3.73 9.72 -13.40
N VAL A 222 -2.83 9.67 -12.42
CA VAL A 222 -3.05 10.34 -11.13
C VAL A 222 -3.17 11.86 -11.31
N HIS A 223 -2.30 12.50 -12.10
CA HIS A 223 -2.28 13.96 -12.22
C HIS A 223 -3.35 14.52 -13.18
N ASN A 224 -3.65 13.81 -14.27
CA ASN A 224 -4.56 14.28 -15.29
C ASN A 224 -6.03 13.87 -15.00
N SER A 225 -6.18 12.69 -14.40
CA SER A 225 -7.34 12.00 -13.81
C SER A 225 -7.71 12.36 -12.37
N LEU A 226 -7.08 11.62 -11.45
CA LEU A 226 -7.57 11.46 -10.09
C LEU A 226 -7.40 12.72 -9.23
N ALA A 227 -6.31 13.46 -9.36
CA ALA A 227 -6.09 14.66 -8.57
C ALA A 227 -7.13 15.75 -8.91
N PRO A 228 -7.43 16.07 -10.18
CA PRO A 228 -8.56 16.91 -10.54
C PRO A 228 -9.90 16.41 -10.00
N ALA A 229 -10.20 15.11 -10.13
CA ALA A 229 -11.42 14.51 -9.60
C ALA A 229 -11.53 14.67 -8.08
N ALA A 230 -10.44 14.45 -7.36
CA ALA A 230 -10.36 14.60 -5.91
C ALA A 230 -10.56 16.05 -5.47
N ARG A 231 -9.90 17.01 -6.14
CA ARG A 231 -10.11 18.45 -5.89
C ARG A 231 -11.55 18.89 -6.15
N ASN A 232 -12.25 18.24 -7.08
CA ASN A 232 -13.68 18.50 -7.32
C ASN A 232 -14.60 17.78 -6.31
N GLY A 233 -14.08 16.86 -5.51
CA GLY A 233 -14.86 16.06 -4.57
C GLY A 233 -15.59 14.88 -5.21
N ASP A 234 -15.14 14.42 -6.38
CA ASP A 234 -15.66 13.23 -7.06
C ASP A 234 -15.08 11.92 -6.46
N CYS A 235 -13.87 11.99 -5.90
CA CYS A 235 -13.22 10.91 -5.16
C CYS A 235 -12.39 11.44 -3.98
N LEU A 236 -11.92 10.54 -3.11
CA LEU A 236 -10.90 10.82 -2.11
C LEU A 236 -9.56 10.30 -2.62
N LEU A 237 -8.54 11.15 -2.75
CA LEU A 237 -7.19 10.76 -3.14
C LEU A 237 -6.20 11.01 -2.00
N LEU A 238 -5.55 9.96 -1.53
CA LEU A 238 -4.66 9.97 -0.38
C LEU A 238 -3.21 9.71 -0.80
N VAL A 239 -2.40 10.77 -0.83
CA VAL A 239 -0.96 10.71 -1.12
C VAL A 239 -0.18 10.64 0.20
N MET A 240 -0.06 9.45 0.76
CA MET A 240 0.43 9.28 2.13
C MET A 240 1.93 9.02 2.26
N ARG A 241 2.58 8.55 1.19
CA ARG A 241 4.02 8.28 1.18
C ARG A 241 4.66 8.69 -0.12
N SER A 242 5.87 9.23 0.02
CA SER A 242 6.71 9.63 -1.10
C SER A 242 5.97 10.53 -2.12
N PRO A 243 5.33 11.63 -1.66
CA PRO A 243 4.61 12.56 -2.54
C PRO A 243 5.49 13.03 -3.71
N GLN A 244 6.80 13.21 -3.48
CA GLN A 244 7.76 13.62 -4.50
C GLN A 244 7.83 12.63 -5.66
N ALA A 245 7.90 11.33 -5.38
CA ALA A 245 7.94 10.28 -6.42
C ALA A 245 6.64 10.21 -7.22
N TRP A 246 5.54 10.63 -6.62
CA TRP A 246 4.27 10.81 -7.29
C TRP A 246 4.14 12.17 -8.00
N GLY A 247 5.08 13.10 -7.88
CA GLY A 247 5.03 14.42 -8.52
C GLY A 247 4.30 15.51 -7.72
N PHE A 248 4.05 15.31 -6.42
CA PHE A 248 3.42 16.31 -5.52
C PHE A 248 4.44 17.15 -4.72
N GLY A 249 5.73 17.10 -5.09
CA GLY A 249 6.80 17.78 -4.35
C GLY A 249 7.14 17.12 -3.01
N ASN A 250 7.90 17.82 -2.17
CA ASN A 250 8.26 17.36 -0.83
C ASN A 250 7.66 18.31 0.22
N PRO A 251 6.39 18.11 0.61
CA PRO A 251 5.70 19.04 1.50
C PRO A 251 6.22 18.89 2.94
N ASP A 252 6.45 20.02 3.60
CA ASP A 252 6.89 20.07 5.00
C ASP A 252 5.74 19.77 5.99
N ALA A 253 4.49 19.93 5.53
CA ALA A 253 3.27 19.72 6.30
C ALA A 253 2.24 18.90 5.51
N ASP A 254 1.29 18.31 6.22
CA ASP A 254 0.12 17.70 5.60
C ASP A 254 -0.77 18.81 4.99
N SER A 255 -1.32 18.58 3.80
CA SER A 255 -2.24 19.50 3.13
C SER A 255 -3.51 18.79 2.67
N TRP A 256 -4.63 19.51 2.76
CA TRP A 256 -5.92 19.12 2.22
C TRP A 256 -6.38 20.12 1.17
N ASP A 257 -6.78 19.63 0.02
CA ASP A 257 -7.41 20.40 -1.06
C ASP A 257 -8.66 19.64 -1.49
N ASN A 258 -9.75 19.92 -0.80
CA ASN A 258 -11.01 19.19 -0.94
C ASN A 258 -10.80 17.67 -0.72
N GLY A 259 -11.04 16.83 -1.75
CA GLY A 259 -10.84 15.38 -1.69
C GLY A 259 -9.38 14.94 -1.86
N LEU A 260 -8.44 15.86 -2.09
CA LEU A 260 -7.02 15.54 -2.20
C LEU A 260 -6.31 15.75 -0.86
N PHE A 261 -5.73 14.68 -0.32
CA PHE A 261 -4.81 14.72 0.80
C PHE A 261 -3.38 14.46 0.34
N VAL A 262 -2.45 15.33 0.71
CA VAL A 262 -1.01 15.09 0.53
C VAL A 262 -0.33 15.16 1.88
N SER A 263 0.29 14.06 2.29
CA SER A 263 1.01 14.02 3.56
C SER A 263 2.43 14.51 3.39
N ARG A 264 2.98 15.12 4.44
CA ARG A 264 4.44 15.21 4.60
C ARG A 264 5.05 13.81 4.56
N SER A 265 6.31 13.68 4.17
CA SER A 265 6.97 12.38 4.02
C SER A 265 6.88 11.50 5.30
N LEU A 266 6.01 10.47 5.29
CA LEU A 266 5.82 9.52 6.39
C LEU A 266 6.58 8.20 6.17
N ARG A 267 6.99 7.58 7.28
CA ARG A 267 7.57 6.23 7.27
C ARG A 267 6.52 5.13 7.00
N THR A 268 5.26 5.36 7.36
CA THR A 268 4.16 4.38 7.26
C THR A 268 2.91 5.01 6.63
N ALA A 269 2.15 4.19 5.88
CA ALA A 269 0.91 4.56 5.19
C ALA A 269 -0.30 3.85 5.80
N SER A 270 -0.42 3.81 7.12
CA SER A 270 -1.55 3.15 7.76
C SER A 270 -2.80 4.03 7.66
N ILE A 271 -3.84 3.51 7.00
CA ILE A 271 -5.16 4.12 6.87
C ILE A 271 -6.18 3.42 7.77
N THR A 272 -5.98 3.46 9.07
CA THR A 272 -6.97 2.96 10.04
C THR A 272 -8.03 4.02 10.33
N PRO A 273 -9.19 3.66 10.93
CA PRO A 273 -10.18 4.65 11.39
C PRO A 273 -9.61 5.72 12.34
N SER A 274 -8.60 5.36 13.14
CA SER A 274 -7.90 6.25 14.06
C SER A 274 -6.73 7.02 13.43
N SER A 275 -6.43 6.79 12.15
CA SER A 275 -5.37 7.51 11.44
C SER A 275 -5.79 8.95 11.13
N ARG A 276 -4.81 9.79 10.73
CA ARG A 276 -5.06 11.19 10.34
C ARG A 276 -6.07 11.36 9.21
N VAL A 277 -6.18 10.37 8.33
CA VAL A 277 -7.12 10.35 7.19
C VAL A 277 -8.37 9.50 7.47
N GLY A 278 -8.40 8.77 8.59
CA GLY A 278 -9.49 7.87 8.97
C GLY A 278 -10.86 8.55 9.01
N PRO A 279 -11.01 9.74 9.64
CA PRO A 279 -12.28 10.47 9.63
C PRO A 279 -12.76 10.84 8.23
N ALA A 280 -11.86 11.24 7.32
CA ALA A 280 -12.22 11.58 5.95
C ALA A 280 -12.66 10.33 5.16
N ILE A 281 -11.99 9.19 5.37
CA ILE A 281 -12.39 7.90 4.81
C ILE A 281 -13.79 7.52 5.29
N GLN A 282 -14.07 7.62 6.60
CA GLN A 282 -15.40 7.32 7.15
C GLN A 282 -16.49 8.21 6.57
N GLU A 283 -16.24 9.52 6.44
CA GLU A 283 -17.18 10.45 5.83
C GLU A 283 -17.48 10.07 4.37
N TRP A 284 -16.45 9.70 3.61
CA TRP A 284 -16.61 9.25 2.23
C TRP A 284 -17.41 7.95 2.12
N LEU A 285 -17.13 6.99 2.98
CA LEU A 285 -17.85 5.71 3.02
C LEU A 285 -19.31 5.87 3.41
N ALA A 286 -19.65 6.85 4.24
CA ALA A 286 -21.05 7.13 4.60
C ALA A 286 -21.87 7.77 3.47
N LYS A 287 -21.23 8.21 2.37
CA LYS A 287 -21.88 8.75 1.16
C LYS A 287 -22.15 7.69 0.09
N VAL A 288 -21.80 6.43 0.36
CA VAL A 288 -21.99 5.28 -0.53
C VAL A 288 -23.14 4.45 0.01
#